data_AF-A0A2Z4G8L0-F1
#
_entry.id   AF-A0A2Z4G8L0-F1
#
_cell.length_a   1.000
_cell.length_b   1.000
_cell.length_c   1.000
_cell.angle_alpha   90.00
_cell.angle_beta   90.00
_cell.angle_gamma   90.00
#
_symmetry.space_group_name_H-M   'P 1'
#
loop_
_entity.id
_entity.type
_entity.pdbx_description
1 polymer ?
#
loop_
_entity_poly.entity_id
_entity_poly.type
_entity_poly.pdbx_seq_one_letter_code
_entity_poly.pdbx_strand_id
1 'polypeptide(L)'
;MLPNKIKTLLIVIISSLSSYSVFAQGEVSILPVYNPSHLQIKVTSNGKSLNNVKTIDSNNKDIEFKAFSLGNDSGSELVIPKIEVDLVRGGRLIASETIGEKGNISSILELAEKNDVIRFLVNGIYIKNTFEKLELYSLGTVNLIYSIAEQSKFEY
;
A
#
# COMPACT_ATOMS: atom_id res chain seq x y z
N MET A 1 9.18 -70.58 -2.09
CA MET A 1 8.03 -70.14 -1.28
C MET A 1 8.10 -68.62 -1.18
N LEU A 2 7.12 -67.89 -1.74
CA LEU A 2 6.92 -66.47 -1.43
C LEU A 2 6.11 -66.34 -0.13
N PRO A 3 6.34 -65.26 0.62
CA PRO A 3 5.30 -64.25 0.82
C PRO A 3 5.86 -62.86 0.45
N ASN A 4 5.16 -62.05 -0.37
CA ASN A 4 4.17 -61.04 0.06
C ASN A 4 4.66 -60.27 1.32
N LYS A 5 4.85 -58.95 1.33
CA LYS A 5 4.11 -57.89 0.65
C LYS A 5 4.75 -56.53 1.03
N ILE A 6 4.51 -55.54 0.17
CA ILE A 6 4.56 -54.09 0.42
C ILE A 6 5.93 -53.41 0.23
N LYS A 7 6.05 -52.81 -0.96
CA LYS A 7 6.92 -51.68 -1.30
C LYS A 7 6.59 -50.53 -0.36
N THR A 8 7.45 -50.24 0.62
CA THR A 8 7.34 -48.99 1.38
C THR A 8 8.15 -47.92 0.64
N LEU A 9 7.42 -47.21 -0.22
CA LEU A 9 7.79 -45.96 -0.85
C LEU A 9 8.20 -44.97 0.24
N LEU A 10 9.46 -44.57 0.26
CA LEU A 10 9.98 -43.54 1.16
C LEU A 10 9.49 -42.19 0.63
N ILE A 11 8.30 -41.78 1.05
CA ILE A 11 7.77 -40.45 0.80
C ILE A 11 8.54 -39.49 1.70
N VAL A 12 9.61 -38.91 1.16
CA VAL A 12 10.19 -37.69 1.72
C VAL A 12 9.17 -36.60 1.48
N ILE A 13 8.41 -36.26 2.53
CA ILE A 13 7.58 -35.06 2.55
C ILE A 13 8.56 -33.89 2.53
N ILE A 14 8.78 -33.35 1.33
CA ILE A 14 9.39 -32.02 1.16
C ILE A 14 8.40 -31.06 1.82
N SER A 15 8.71 -30.63 3.03
CA SER A 15 8.03 -29.54 3.72
C SER A 15 8.38 -28.23 3.02
N SER A 16 7.85 -28.04 1.81
CA SER A 16 7.81 -26.77 1.12
C SER A 16 6.39 -26.23 1.28
N LEU A 17 6.09 -25.57 2.40
CA LEU A 17 4.91 -24.70 2.47
C LEU A 17 5.07 -23.63 3.55
N SER A 18 5.96 -22.69 3.28
CA SER A 18 5.76 -21.30 3.68
C SER A 18 6.71 -20.45 2.86
N SER A 19 6.51 -20.46 1.55
CA SER A 19 6.83 -19.29 0.74
C SER A 19 5.97 -18.16 1.33
N TYR A 20 6.53 -17.45 2.32
CA TYR A 20 6.09 -16.12 2.65
C TYR A 20 6.34 -15.30 1.39
N SER A 21 5.36 -15.31 0.49
CA SER A 21 5.21 -14.32 -0.55
C SER A 21 4.91 -13.02 0.18
N VAL A 22 5.96 -12.41 0.74
CA VAL A 22 5.89 -11.05 1.25
C VAL A 22 5.82 -10.18 0.02
N PHE A 23 4.59 -9.97 -0.46
CA PHE A 23 4.29 -9.05 -1.55
C PHE A 23 4.90 -7.70 -1.20
N ALA A 24 6.06 -7.42 -1.78
CA ALA A 24 6.60 -6.08 -1.87
C ALA A 24 5.96 -5.49 -3.12
N GLN A 25 5.21 -4.41 -2.93
CA GLN A 25 4.58 -3.61 -3.96
C GLN A 25 3.47 -4.34 -4.75
N GLY A 26 2.23 -4.12 -4.30
CA GLY A 26 1.05 -4.53 -5.06
C GLY A 26 1.06 -3.90 -6.44
N GLU A 27 0.91 -4.75 -7.45
CA GLU A 27 0.79 -4.40 -8.85
C GLU A 27 -0.31 -3.32 -9.02
N VAL A 28 0.07 -2.18 -9.58
CA VAL A 28 -0.79 -1.02 -9.78
C VAL A 28 -1.66 -1.26 -11.01
N SER A 29 -2.91 -1.66 -10.84
CA SER A 29 -3.89 -1.67 -11.94
C SER A 29 -4.65 -0.35 -11.97
N ILE A 30 -4.17 0.57 -12.79
CA ILE A 30 -4.87 1.81 -13.16
C ILE A 30 -5.57 1.55 -14.49
N LEU A 31 -6.83 1.98 -14.62
CA LEU A 31 -7.54 2.06 -15.90
C LEU A 31 -7.42 3.49 -16.42
N PRO A 32 -6.33 3.83 -17.12
CA PRO A 32 -6.06 5.19 -17.52
C PRO A 32 -7.12 5.70 -18.49
N VAL A 33 -7.55 6.95 -18.29
CA VAL A 33 -8.16 7.73 -19.37
C VAL A 33 -7.06 8.25 -20.31
N TYR A 34 -5.84 8.45 -19.79
CA TYR A 34 -4.59 8.70 -20.53
C TYR A 34 -3.43 7.83 -19.99
N ASN A 35 -2.81 7.07 -20.90
CA ASN A 35 -1.71 6.09 -20.77
C ASN A 35 -1.10 5.83 -19.34
N PRO A 36 -1.24 4.62 -18.74
CA PRO A 36 -0.93 4.36 -17.34
C PRO A 36 0.58 4.19 -17.08
N SER A 37 1.39 4.07 -18.13
CA SER A 37 2.83 3.77 -18.10
C SER A 37 3.70 4.93 -17.57
N HIS A 38 3.08 6.04 -17.17
CA HIS A 38 3.77 7.28 -16.85
C HIS A 38 3.49 7.83 -15.45
N LEU A 39 2.55 7.26 -14.71
CA LEU A 39 2.21 7.76 -13.37
C LEU A 39 3.10 7.12 -12.29
N GLN A 40 3.65 7.96 -11.41
CA GLN A 40 4.31 7.51 -10.19
C GLN A 40 3.71 8.20 -8.97
N ILE A 41 3.43 7.44 -7.90
CA ILE A 41 3.06 7.98 -6.59
C ILE A 41 4.19 7.72 -5.62
N LYS A 42 4.63 8.77 -4.91
CA LYS A 42 5.60 8.69 -3.83
C LYS A 42 4.91 8.99 -2.51
N VAL A 43 5.11 8.11 -1.54
CA VAL A 43 4.67 8.30 -0.17
C VAL A 43 5.89 8.57 0.70
N THR A 44 5.79 9.58 1.55
CA THR A 44 6.81 9.92 2.53
C THR A 44 6.20 10.16 3.89
N SER A 45 6.97 9.89 4.94
CA SER A 45 6.65 10.30 6.29
C SER A 45 7.88 10.88 6.96
N ASN A 46 7.75 12.04 7.61
CA ASN A 46 8.88 12.74 8.23
C ASN A 46 10.11 12.87 7.30
N GLY A 47 9.85 13.17 6.02
CA GLY A 47 10.88 13.30 4.98
C GLY A 47 11.49 11.98 4.47
N LYS A 48 11.14 10.82 5.05
CA LYS A 48 11.61 9.50 4.63
C LYS A 48 10.63 8.86 3.65
N SER A 49 11.14 8.26 2.59
CA SER A 49 10.28 7.54 1.63
C SER A 49 9.79 6.21 2.21
N LEU A 50 8.50 5.96 2.04
CA LEU A 50 7.85 4.70 2.42
C LEU A 50 7.70 3.72 1.26
N ASN A 51 8.15 4.05 0.04
CA ASN A 51 7.91 3.22 -1.15
C ASN A 51 8.54 1.81 -1.05
N ASN A 52 9.65 1.66 -0.32
CA ASN A 52 10.34 0.39 -0.12
C ASN A 52 10.15 -0.17 1.29
N VAL A 53 9.32 0.48 2.09
CA VAL A 53 9.07 0.12 3.49
C VAL A 53 7.84 -0.78 3.53
N LYS A 54 7.92 -1.89 4.24
CA LYS A 54 6.80 -2.85 4.37
C LYS A 54 5.92 -2.58 5.59
N THR A 55 6.43 -1.79 6.53
CA THR A 55 5.81 -1.59 7.83
C THR A 55 5.70 -0.12 8.20
N ILE A 56 4.63 0.24 8.89
CA ILE A 56 4.40 1.58 9.41
C ILE A 56 4.17 1.51 10.93
N ASP A 57 4.61 2.54 11.65
CA ASP A 57 4.41 2.68 13.10
C ASP A 57 3.96 4.09 13.50
N SER A 58 3.84 4.36 14.80
CA SER A 58 3.40 5.66 15.33
C SER A 58 4.31 6.83 14.97
N ASN A 59 5.59 6.58 14.65
CA ASN A 59 6.52 7.61 14.16
C ASN A 59 6.24 8.00 12.72
N ASN A 60 5.35 7.29 12.03
CA ASN A 60 4.97 7.58 10.66
C ASN A 60 3.59 8.24 10.51
N LYS A 61 3.05 8.81 11.59
CA LYS A 61 1.71 9.43 11.60
C LYS A 61 1.51 10.57 10.60
N ASP A 62 2.56 11.32 10.28
CA ASP A 62 2.49 12.43 9.32
C ASP A 62 2.89 11.91 7.93
N ILE A 63 1.93 11.88 7.01
CA ILE A 63 2.09 11.33 5.67
C ILE A 63 2.02 12.45 4.62
N GLU A 64 2.88 12.36 3.63
CA GLU A 64 2.86 13.20 2.42
C GLU A 64 2.85 12.31 1.17
N PHE A 65 1.95 12.60 0.24
CA PHE A 65 1.81 11.99 -1.07
C PHE A 65 2.22 12.97 -2.16
N LYS A 66 2.89 12.44 -3.19
CA LYS A 66 3.21 13.18 -4.41
C LYS A 66 2.95 12.32 -5.63
N ALA A 67 2.21 12.83 -6.60
CA ALA A 67 2.03 12.20 -7.90
C ALA A 67 2.92 12.87 -8.95
N PHE A 68 3.48 12.08 -9.86
CA PHE A 68 4.30 12.57 -10.97
C PHE A 68 3.89 11.87 -12.26
N SER A 69 3.94 12.62 -13.37
CA SER A 69 3.90 12.04 -14.71
C SER A 69 5.30 11.97 -15.31
N LEU A 70 5.58 10.91 -16.06
CA LEU A 70 6.76 10.74 -16.88
C LEU A 70 6.42 11.00 -18.37
N GLY A 71 7.31 11.60 -19.14
CA GLY A 71 7.08 11.83 -20.58
C GLY A 71 6.49 13.20 -20.88
N ASN A 72 5.50 13.29 -21.78
CA ASN A 72 5.05 14.59 -22.33
C ASN A 72 4.50 15.57 -21.29
N ASP A 73 3.94 15.06 -20.19
CA ASP A 73 3.40 15.90 -19.11
C ASP A 73 4.42 16.09 -17.96
N SER A 74 5.68 15.68 -18.16
CA SER A 74 6.72 15.80 -17.12
C SER A 74 6.92 17.27 -16.74
N GLY A 75 6.71 17.58 -15.46
CA GLY A 75 6.78 18.95 -14.93
C GLY A 75 5.42 19.58 -14.62
N SER A 76 4.32 18.96 -15.04
CA SER A 76 2.97 19.41 -14.64
C SER A 76 2.67 19.00 -13.19
N GLU A 77 2.03 19.90 -12.43
CA GLU A 77 1.60 19.60 -11.07
C GLU A 77 0.39 18.65 -11.09
N LEU A 78 0.61 17.41 -10.68
CA LEU A 78 -0.46 16.45 -10.42
C LEU A 78 -0.96 16.61 -8.98
N VAL A 79 -2.26 16.44 -8.80
CA VAL A 79 -2.97 16.67 -7.54
C VAL A 79 -3.76 15.43 -7.14
N ILE A 80 -3.63 15.03 -5.87
CA ILE A 80 -4.42 13.96 -5.25
C ILE A 80 -5.34 14.55 -4.16
N PRO A 81 -6.56 14.99 -4.50
CA PRO A 81 -7.38 15.78 -3.58
C PRO A 81 -7.90 14.99 -2.38
N LYS A 82 -8.03 13.66 -2.53
CA LYS A 82 -8.58 12.77 -1.51
C LYS A 82 -7.88 11.43 -1.54
N ILE A 83 -7.52 10.96 -0.35
CA ILE A 83 -6.87 9.68 -0.11
C ILE A 83 -7.62 9.04 1.04
N GLU A 84 -8.17 7.85 0.80
CA GLU A 84 -8.83 7.06 1.83
C GLU A 84 -7.77 6.21 2.54
N VAL A 85 -7.85 6.16 3.86
CA VAL A 85 -6.91 5.44 4.72
C VAL A 85 -7.69 4.42 5.52
N ASP A 86 -7.51 3.16 5.20
CA ASP A 86 -8.22 2.05 5.84
C ASP A 86 -7.30 1.26 6.76
N LEU A 87 -7.77 1.01 7.98
CA LEU A 87 -7.19 0.01 8.88
C LEU A 87 -7.94 -1.31 8.73
N VAL A 88 -7.23 -2.39 8.42
CA VAL A 88 -7.80 -3.71 8.16
C VAL A 88 -7.18 -4.77 9.05
N ARG A 89 -8.01 -5.51 9.78
CA ARG A 89 -7.61 -6.62 10.66
C ARG A 89 -8.21 -7.93 10.20
N GLY A 90 -7.38 -8.90 9.85
CA GLY A 90 -7.86 -10.22 9.38
C GLY A 90 -8.84 -10.14 8.20
N GLY A 91 -8.69 -9.13 7.34
CA GLY A 91 -9.59 -8.88 6.21
C GLY A 91 -10.84 -8.05 6.50
N ARG A 92 -11.05 -7.61 7.74
CA ARG A 92 -12.18 -6.74 8.13
C ARG A 92 -11.72 -5.29 8.26
N LEU A 93 -12.49 -4.35 7.72
CA LEU A 93 -12.30 -2.92 7.94
C LEU A 93 -12.58 -2.60 9.42
N ILE A 94 -11.62 -1.96 10.08
CA ILE A 94 -11.70 -1.56 11.49
C ILE A 94 -11.99 -0.07 11.60
N ALA A 95 -11.30 0.74 10.82
CA ALA A 95 -11.47 2.18 10.77
C ALA A 95 -11.12 2.69 9.36
N SER A 96 -11.71 3.82 9.00
CA SER A 96 -11.44 4.50 7.74
C SER A 96 -11.47 6.01 7.96
N GLU A 97 -10.55 6.74 7.32
CA GLU A 97 -10.56 8.19 7.27
C GLU A 97 -10.14 8.71 5.91
N THR A 98 -10.38 9.99 5.65
CA THR A 98 -9.95 10.65 4.42
C THR A 98 -8.97 11.77 4.74
N ILE A 99 -7.83 11.75 4.04
CA ILE A 99 -6.81 12.79 4.12
C ILE A 99 -6.57 13.41 2.74
N GLY A 100 -5.93 14.58 2.71
CA GLY A 100 -5.37 15.17 1.49
C GLY A 100 -3.95 14.67 1.23
N GLU A 101 -3.24 15.34 0.31
CA GLU A 101 -1.84 15.02 -0.02
C GLU A 101 -0.88 15.13 1.17
N LYS A 102 -1.24 15.93 2.17
CA LYS A 102 -0.57 16.01 3.47
C LYS A 102 -1.61 15.73 4.54
N GLY A 103 -1.37 14.71 5.33
CA GLY A 103 -2.33 14.24 6.33
C GLY A 103 -1.66 13.69 7.57
N ASN A 104 -2.40 13.69 8.67
CA ASN A 104 -2.01 13.03 9.90
C ASN A 104 -2.97 11.86 10.14
N ILE A 105 -2.42 10.67 10.34
CA ILE A 105 -3.17 9.41 10.52
C ILE A 105 -3.08 8.86 11.94
N SER A 106 -2.86 9.72 12.94
CA SER A 106 -2.69 9.28 14.35
C SER A 106 -3.92 8.53 14.85
N SER A 107 -5.12 9.01 14.50
CA SER A 107 -6.42 8.38 14.81
C SER A 107 -6.49 6.92 14.35
N ILE A 108 -6.01 6.65 13.14
CA ILE A 108 -5.94 5.28 12.60
C ILE A 108 -4.88 4.45 13.34
N LEU A 109 -3.69 5.01 13.58
CA LEU A 109 -2.58 4.32 14.23
C LEU A 109 -2.83 4.02 15.71
N GLU A 110 -3.65 4.82 16.40
CA GLU A 110 -4.05 4.58 17.79
C GLU A 110 -4.94 3.33 17.96
N LEU A 111 -5.69 2.97 16.92
CA LEU A 111 -6.56 1.77 16.88
C LEU A 111 -5.82 0.53 16.38
N ALA A 112 -4.62 0.71 15.83
CA ALA A 112 -3.88 -0.32 15.13
C ALA A 112 -3.22 -1.32 16.09
N GLU A 113 -3.34 -2.60 15.76
CA GLU A 113 -2.66 -3.70 16.45
C GLU A 113 -1.59 -4.33 15.55
N LYS A 114 -0.70 -5.12 16.17
CA LYS A 114 0.34 -5.87 15.45
C LYS A 114 -0.29 -6.73 14.35
N ASN A 115 0.30 -6.66 13.15
CA ASN A 115 -0.16 -7.35 11.94
C ASN A 115 -1.46 -6.81 11.31
N ASP A 116 -2.04 -5.73 11.84
CA ASP A 116 -3.04 -5.00 11.08
C ASP A 116 -2.40 -4.42 9.80
N VAL A 117 -3.26 -4.14 8.82
CA VAL A 117 -2.86 -3.63 7.52
C VAL A 117 -3.44 -2.24 7.36
N ILE A 118 -2.60 -1.26 7.03
CA ILE A 118 -3.06 0.04 6.55
C ILE A 118 -3.05 0.03 5.02
N ARG A 119 -4.14 0.51 4.43
CA ARG A 119 -4.29 0.71 3.00
C ARG A 119 -4.52 2.17 2.72
N PHE A 120 -3.74 2.75 1.81
CA PHE A 120 -4.02 4.05 1.25
C PHE A 120 -4.61 3.86 -0.13
N LEU A 121 -5.83 4.34 -0.34
CA LEU A 121 -6.55 4.25 -1.60
C LEU A 121 -6.62 5.63 -2.25
N VAL A 122 -6.04 5.72 -3.44
CA VAL A 122 -6.10 6.91 -4.30
C VAL A 122 -7.04 6.61 -5.45
N ASN A 123 -8.22 7.23 -5.47
CA ASN A 123 -9.27 6.92 -6.45
C ASN A 123 -9.25 7.82 -7.71
N GLY A 124 -8.42 8.86 -7.72
CA GLY A 124 -8.28 9.74 -8.87
C GLY A 124 -7.13 10.71 -8.70
N ILE A 125 -6.45 10.99 -9.80
CA ILE A 125 -5.37 11.96 -9.88
C ILE A 125 -5.76 12.99 -10.92
N TYR A 126 -5.47 14.25 -10.60
CA TYR A 126 -5.91 15.40 -11.35
C TYR A 126 -4.70 16.21 -11.80
N ILE A 127 -4.89 17.00 -12.84
CA ILE A 127 -3.95 18.02 -13.29
C ILE A 127 -4.67 19.36 -13.22
N LYS A 128 -3.94 20.42 -12.87
CA LYS A 128 -4.48 21.78 -12.97
C LYS A 128 -4.36 22.25 -14.41
N ASN A 129 -5.46 22.71 -14.98
CA ASN A 129 -5.46 23.33 -16.30
C ASN A 129 -4.95 24.79 -16.22
N THR A 130 -4.88 25.47 -17.37
CA THR A 130 -4.48 26.88 -17.47
C THR A 130 -5.35 27.87 -16.68
N PHE A 131 -6.49 27.41 -16.16
CA PHE A 131 -7.43 28.18 -15.34
C PHE A 131 -7.47 27.72 -13.87
N GLU A 132 -6.47 26.97 -13.41
CA GLU A 132 -6.37 26.41 -12.05
C GLU A 132 -7.51 25.44 -11.67
N LYS A 133 -8.28 24.95 -12.65
CA LYS A 133 -9.32 23.95 -12.40
C LYS A 133 -8.72 22.55 -12.47
N LEU A 134 -9.18 21.69 -11.58
CA LEU A 134 -8.81 20.27 -11.58
C LEU A 134 -9.50 19.55 -12.73
N GLU A 135 -8.70 18.99 -13.62
CA GLU A 135 -9.14 18.09 -14.67
C GLU A 135 -8.65 16.68 -14.35
N LEU A 136 -9.50 15.67 -14.58
CA LEU A 136 -9.16 14.28 -14.29
C LEU A 136 -8.01 13.83 -15.20
N TYR A 137 -6.87 13.52 -14.61
CA TYR A 137 -5.67 13.04 -15.31
C TYR A 137 -5.68 11.52 -15.45
N SER A 138 -5.97 10.84 -14.33
CA SER A 138 -6.01 9.37 -14.27
C SER A 138 -7.09 8.89 -13.32
N LEU A 139 -7.79 7.83 -13.73
CA LEU A 139 -8.84 7.18 -12.98
C LEU A 139 -8.42 5.74 -12.67
N GLY A 140 -8.69 5.29 -11.46
CA GLY A 140 -8.29 3.97 -10.98
C GLY A 140 -7.84 4.03 -9.54
N THR A 141 -8.00 2.93 -8.83
CA THR A 141 -7.63 2.86 -7.41
C THR A 141 -6.19 2.39 -7.28
N VAL A 142 -5.30 3.28 -6.85
CA VAL A 142 -3.96 2.88 -6.40
C VAL A 142 -4.05 2.50 -4.93
N ASN A 143 -3.70 1.25 -4.62
CA ASN A 143 -3.73 0.70 -3.27
C ASN A 143 -2.30 0.51 -2.74
N LEU A 144 -1.92 1.32 -1.77
CA LEU A 144 -0.60 1.26 -1.13
C LEU A 144 -0.78 0.60 0.25
N ILE A 145 -0.09 -0.52 0.47
CA ILE A 145 -0.38 -1.42 1.59
C ILE A 145 0.84 -1.53 2.50
N TYR A 146 0.62 -1.30 3.80
CA TYR A 146 1.63 -1.40 4.85
C TYR A 146 1.14 -2.28 5.99
N SER A 147 2.03 -3.08 6.58
CA SER A 147 1.73 -3.81 7.82
C SER A 147 2.08 -2.96 9.05
N ILE A 148 1.35 -3.12 10.14
CA ILE A 148 1.69 -2.45 11.40
C ILE A 148 2.87 -3.17 12.05
N ALA A 149 3.93 -2.42 12.33
CA ALA A 149 5.10 -2.93 13.02
C ALA A 149 4.75 -3.36 14.46
N GLU A 150 5.50 -4.30 15.00
CA GLU A 150 5.40 -4.64 16.41
C GLU A 150 5.79 -3.42 17.25
N GLN A 151 4.81 -2.83 17.95
CA GLN A 151 5.10 -1.84 18.97
C GLN A 151 5.85 -2.55 20.10
N SER A 152 7.14 -2.27 20.25
CA SER A 152 7.85 -2.61 21.48
C SER A 152 7.14 -1.88 22.61
N LYS A 153 6.32 -2.61 23.38
CA LYS A 153 5.77 -2.10 24.64
C LYS A 153 6.95 -1.72 25.50
N PHE A 154 7.23 -0.42 25.63
CA PHE A 154 8.00 0.05 26.77
C PHE A 154 7.09 -0.15 27.98
N GLU A 155 7.37 -1.21 28.73
CA GLU A 155 6.92 -1.32 30.12
C GLU A 155 7.56 -0.14 30.87
N TYR A 156 6.71 0.76 31.37
CA TYR A 156 7.10 1.79 32.33
C TYR A 156 7.17 1.19 33.74
#